data_AF-A0A967H7M1-F1
#
_entry.id   AF-A0A967H7M1-F1
#
_cell.length_a   1.000
_cell.length_b   1.000
_cell.length_c   1.000
_cell.angle_alpha   90.00
_cell.angle_beta   90.00
_cell.angle_gamma   90.00
#
_symmetry.space_group_name_H-M   'P 1'
#
loop_
_entity.id
_entity.type
_entity.pdbx_description
1 polymer ?
#
loop_
_entity_poly.entity_id
_entity_poly.type
_entity_poly.pdbx_seq_one_letter_code
_entity_poly.pdbx_strand_id
1 'polypeptide(L)'
;KDELAGQYIEVLIPERYREGHPALRNKYIRSDAGPRSMGANRELMALRKDGSEFPVEIGLGPVLIDDKKHVVATIIDITEKKEQA
;
A
#
# COMPACT_ATOMS: atom_id res chain seq x y z
N LYS A 1 0.22 -4.47 -19.04
CA LYS A 1 0.23 -5.57 -18.04
C LYS A 1 1.51 -5.58 -17.19
N ASP A 2 2.55 -4.82 -17.56
CA ASP A 2 3.84 -4.82 -16.84
C ASP A 2 4.26 -3.42 -16.37
N GLU A 3 3.33 -2.47 -16.36
CA GLU A 3 3.62 -1.05 -16.14
C GLU A 3 4.11 -0.74 -14.71
N LEU A 4 3.83 -1.63 -13.76
CA LEU A 4 4.23 -1.48 -12.36
C LEU A 4 5.48 -2.27 -11.99
N ALA A 5 5.93 -3.21 -12.83
CA ALA A 5 7.11 -4.00 -12.56
C ALA A 5 8.36 -3.09 -12.55
N GLY A 6 9.16 -3.17 -11.49
CA GLY A 6 10.33 -2.30 -11.31
C GLY A 6 10.00 -0.87 -10.86
N GLN A 7 8.72 -0.50 -10.77
CA GLN A 7 8.31 0.78 -10.22
C GLN A 7 8.29 0.73 -8.69
N TYR A 8 8.55 1.88 -8.09
CA TYR A 8 8.30 2.09 -6.69
C TYR A 8 6.79 2.22 -6.42
N ILE A 9 6.33 1.69 -5.29
CA ILE A 9 4.90 1.71 -4.93
C ILE A 9 4.31 3.12 -4.84
N GLU A 10 5.15 4.15 -4.63
CA GLU A 10 4.75 5.55 -4.55
C GLU A 10 4.01 6.06 -5.80
N VAL A 11 4.13 5.39 -6.95
CA VAL A 11 3.32 5.73 -8.14
C VAL A 11 1.83 5.51 -7.92
N LEU A 12 1.44 4.59 -7.02
CA LEU A 12 0.05 4.28 -6.65
C LEU A 12 -0.43 5.08 -5.43
N ILE A 13 0.38 6.03 -4.95
CA ILE A 13 0.10 6.80 -3.73
C ILE A 13 -0.20 8.24 -4.13
N PRO A 14 -1.24 8.87 -3.56
CA PRO A 14 -1.51 10.29 -3.76
C PRO A 14 -0.31 11.16 -3.44
N GLU A 15 -0.10 12.21 -4.23
CA GLU A 15 1.12 13.03 -4.20
C GLU A 15 1.46 13.55 -2.80
N ARG A 16 0.44 13.99 -2.06
CA ARG A 16 0.54 14.48 -0.67
C ARG A 16 1.12 13.49 0.34
N TYR A 17 1.16 12.19 0.02
CA TYR A 17 1.72 11.15 0.89
C TYR A 17 3.00 10.53 0.33
N ARG A 18 3.42 10.85 -0.90
CA ARG A 18 4.56 10.20 -1.58
C ARG A 18 5.87 10.45 -0.86
N GLU A 19 6.15 11.67 -0.44
CA GLU A 19 7.46 12.04 0.12
C GLU A 19 7.80 11.25 1.40
N GLY A 20 6.81 11.05 2.29
CA GLY A 20 7.01 10.33 3.55
C GLY A 20 6.90 8.81 3.46
N HIS A 21 6.33 8.27 2.39
CA HIS A 21 6.01 6.84 2.31
C HIS A 21 7.25 5.91 2.25
N PRO A 22 8.34 6.23 1.52
CA PRO A 22 9.55 5.39 1.50
C PRO A 22 10.11 5.11 2.89
N ALA A 23 10.05 6.09 3.81
CA ALA A 23 10.50 5.92 5.18
C ALA A 23 9.63 4.89 5.95
N LEU A 24 8.30 4.92 5.76
CA LEU A 24 7.37 3.96 6.36
C LEU A 24 7.61 2.54 5.84
N ARG A 25 7.79 2.39 4.52
CA ARG A 25 8.11 1.12 3.87
C ARG A 25 9.43 0.55 4.40
N ASN A 26 10.47 1.37 4.43
CA ASN A 26 11.79 0.98 4.91
C ASN A 26 11.79 0.63 6.40
N LYS A 27 10.97 1.31 7.21
CA LYS A 27 10.80 0.95 8.62
C LYS A 27 10.14 -0.42 8.78
N TYR A 28 9.08 -0.68 8.02
CA TYR A 28 8.35 -1.95 8.10
C TYR A 28 9.23 -3.15 7.71
N ILE A 29 9.97 -3.05 6.59
CA ILE A 29 10.82 -4.16 6.11
C ILE A 29 12.01 -4.45 7.03
N ARG A 30 12.55 -3.42 7.72
CA ARG A 30 13.66 -3.57 8.67
C ARG A 30 13.20 -4.10 10.03
N SER A 31 11.95 -3.84 10.40
CA SER A 31 11.38 -4.39 11.63
C SER A 31 10.99 -5.86 11.46
N ASP A 32 10.98 -6.62 12.55
CA ASP A 32 10.33 -7.94 12.60
C ASP A 32 8.82 -7.81 12.87
N ALA A 33 8.21 -6.77 12.28
CA ALA A 33 6.78 -6.54 12.39
C ALA A 33 6.02 -7.63 11.63
N GLY A 34 5.08 -8.28 12.32
CA GLY A 34 4.18 -9.26 11.72
C GLY A 34 3.17 -8.64 10.74
N PRO A 35 2.20 -9.45 10.28
CA PRO A 35 1.10 -8.97 9.46
C PRO A 35 0.33 -7.86 10.16
N ARG A 36 -0.04 -6.81 9.42
CA ARG A 36 -0.82 -5.70 9.96
C ARG A 36 -1.63 -4.99 8.88
N SER A 37 -2.77 -4.42 9.28
CA SER A 37 -3.49 -3.47 8.45
C SER A 37 -2.80 -2.11 8.46
N MET A 38 -2.79 -1.43 7.32
CA MET A 38 -2.47 -0.01 7.23
C MET A 38 -3.71 0.81 7.57
N GLY A 39 -3.52 2.07 7.99
CA GLY A 39 -4.65 2.99 8.17
C GLY A 39 -5.50 2.77 9.42
N ALA A 40 -4.97 2.12 10.47
CA ALA A 40 -5.71 1.81 11.70
C ALA A 40 -6.49 2.99 12.33
N ASN A 41 -6.12 4.25 12.03
CA ASN A 41 -6.81 5.46 12.50
C ASN A 41 -7.11 6.47 11.38
N ARG A 42 -7.02 6.08 10.10
CA ARG A 42 -7.26 6.99 8.97
C ARG A 42 -7.69 6.24 7.73
N GLU A 43 -8.55 6.86 6.95
CA GLU A 43 -8.84 6.40 5.60
C GLU A 43 -7.57 6.48 4.75
N LEU A 44 -7.35 5.46 3.93
CA LEU A 44 -6.27 5.43 2.96
C LEU A 44 -6.86 5.67 1.59
N MET A 45 -6.16 6.48 0.81
CA MET A 45 -6.48 6.74 -0.58
C MET A 45 -5.35 6.18 -1.45
N ALA A 46 -5.71 5.44 -2.49
CA ALA A 46 -4.80 5.02 -3.54
C ALA A 46 -5.05 5.83 -4.82
N LEU A 47 -4.08 5.80 -5.72
CA LEU A 47 -4.12 6.48 -7.00
C LEU A 47 -4.29 5.47 -8.14
N ARG A 48 -5.30 5.67 -8.98
CA ARG A 48 -5.44 4.94 -10.24
C ARG A 48 -4.47 5.47 -11.28
N LYS A 49 -4.31 4.73 -12.38
CA LYS A 49 -3.45 5.12 -13.51
C LYS A 49 -3.82 6.49 -14.11
N ASP A 50 -5.11 6.81 -14.13
CA ASP A 50 -5.63 8.09 -14.64
C ASP A 50 -5.45 9.26 -13.66
N GLY A 51 -4.89 9.01 -12.47
CA GLY A 51 -4.72 10.01 -11.42
C GLY A 51 -5.94 10.20 -10.52
N SER A 52 -7.04 9.47 -10.74
CA SER A 52 -8.17 9.47 -9.82
C SER A 52 -7.80 8.79 -8.49
N GLU A 53 -8.30 9.35 -7.40
CA GLU A 53 -8.13 8.77 -6.08
C GLU A 53 -9.33 7.91 -5.68
N PHE A 54 -9.07 6.85 -4.94
CA PHE A 54 -10.13 5.97 -4.43
C PHE A 54 -9.79 5.42 -3.04
N PRO A 55 -10.81 5.23 -2.19
CA PRO A 55 -10.60 4.72 -0.85
C PRO A 55 -10.21 3.25 -0.89
N VAL A 56 -9.22 2.88 -0.08
CA VAL A 56 -8.70 1.51 -0.02
C VAL A 56 -8.50 1.02 1.41
N GLU A 57 -8.70 -0.28 1.60
CA GLU A 57 -8.22 -1.01 2.77
C GLU A 57 -6.97 -1.80 2.37
N ILE A 58 -5.87 -1.67 3.14
CA ILE A 58 -4.59 -2.31 2.82
C ILE A 58 -4.12 -3.19 3.97
N GLY A 59 -3.84 -4.46 3.67
CA GLY A 59 -3.16 -5.39 4.56
C GLY A 59 -1.72 -5.61 4.11
N LEU A 60 -0.77 -5.67 5.05
CA LEU A 60 0.62 -6.01 4.80
C LEU A 60 0.97 -7.32 5.51
N GLY A 61 1.73 -8.19 4.84
CA GLY A 61 2.29 -9.39 5.41
C GLY A 61 3.76 -9.56 5.00
N PRO A 62 4.69 -9.77 5.94
CA PRO A 62 6.06 -10.13 5.59
C PRO A 62 6.08 -11.58 5.10
N VAL A 63 6.87 -11.86 4.06
CA VAL A 63 7.12 -13.23 3.58
C VAL A 63 8.60 -13.43 3.32
N LEU A 64 9.08 -14.64 3.54
CA LEU A 64 10.44 -15.05 3.18
C LEU A 64 10.39 -15.88 1.91
N ILE A 65 11.12 -15.45 0.89
CA ILE A 65 11.27 -16.14 -0.39
C ILE A 65 12.77 -16.16 -0.68
N ASP A 66 13.34 -17.35 -0.87
CA ASP A 66 14.79 -17.56 -1.11
C ASP A 66 15.67 -16.80 -0.10
N ASP A 67 15.37 -16.94 1.20
CA ASP A 67 16.03 -16.26 2.33
C ASP A 67 16.02 -14.71 2.27
N LYS A 68 15.18 -14.13 1.42
CA LYS A 68 15.00 -12.67 1.32
C LYS A 68 13.64 -12.25 1.87
N LYS A 69 13.66 -11.21 2.72
CA LYS A 69 12.45 -10.55 3.23
C LYS A 69 11.75 -9.82 2.08
N HIS A 70 10.51 -10.20 1.84
CA HIS A 70 9.59 -9.53 0.94
C HIS A 70 8.35 -9.07 1.72
N VAL A 71 7.59 -8.17 1.11
CA VAL A 71 6.31 -7.70 1.66
C VAL A 71 5.24 -7.98 0.62
N VAL A 72 4.19 -8.69 1.04
CA VAL A 72 2.97 -8.83 0.27
C VAL A 72 1.99 -7.79 0.78
N ALA A 73 1.39 -7.04 -0.14
CA ALA A 73 0.32 -6.10 0.14
C ALA A 73 -0.97 -6.58 -0.50
N THR A 74 -2.05 -6.64 0.27
CA THR A 74 -3.41 -6.85 -0.23
C THR A 74 -4.11 -5.50 -0.23
N ILE A 75 -4.63 -5.08 -1.38
CA ILE A 75 -5.33 -3.81 -1.55
C ILE A 75 -6.76 -4.12 -1.96
N ILE A 76 -7.73 -3.55 -1.22
CA ILE A 76 -9.16 -3.71 -1.47
C ILE A 76 -9.72 -2.32 -1.78
N ASP A 77 -10.28 -2.15 -2.99
CA ASP A 77 -11.07 -0.97 -3.33
C ASP A 77 -12.37 -1.01 -2.53
N ILE A 78 -12.64 0.02 -1.74
CA ILE A 78 -13.85 0.13 -0.91
C ILE A 78 -14.79 1.24 -1.37
N THR A 79 -14.67 1.70 -2.62
CA THR A 79 -15.52 2.75 -3.21
C THR A 79 -17.01 2.37 -3.08
N GLU A 80 -17.39 1.16 -3.52
CA GLU A 80 -18.79 0.71 -3.46
C GLU A 80 -19.32 0.58 -2.02
N LYS A 81 -18.48 0.11 -1.09
CA LYS A 81 -18.82 0.00 0.34
C LYS A 81 -19.12 1.37 0.96
N LYS A 82 -18.51 2.44 0.44
CA LYS A 82 -18.68 3.81 0.93
C LYS A 82 -19.91 4.51 0.35
N GLU A 83 -20.28 4.22 -0.89
CA GLU A 83 -21.46 4.83 -1.53
C GLU A 83 -22.79 4.30 -0.96
N GLN A 84 -22.77 3.17 -0.25
CA GLN A 84 -23.94 2.54 0.37
C GLN A 84 -24.13 2.89 1.86
N ALA A 85 -23.24 3.67 2.45
CA ALA A 85 -23.26 4.05 3.88
C ALA A 85 -23.74 5.49 4.07
#